data_AF-A0A9E1NMX3-F1
#
_entry.id   AF-A0A9E1NMX3-F1
#
_cell.length_a   1.000
_cell.length_b   1.000
_cell.length_c   1.000
_cell.angle_alpha   90.00
_cell.angle_beta   90.00
_cell.angle_gamma   90.00
#
_symmetry.space_group_name_H-M   'P 1'
#
loop_
_entity.id
_entity.type
_entity.pdbx_description
1 polymer ?
#
loop_
_entity_poly.entity_id
_entity_poly.type
_entity_poly.pdbx_seq_one_letter_code
_entity_poly.pdbx_strand_id
1 'polypeptide(L)'
;MRDDKMNYEEGINWNDRKTKWLIKNAIKEMELGNTWTPQKTSYILMNTGDKNLSLIRCIKHPEIIESLKRVHALLMDSGFTYTENDVIWDDVPFNEQEMSELAQEYVETEIDCWKCTCGTRLKEMNFDDVFPEYHKYDKNSSQSQNEIWVYNVECSCGLVNRISSGNFYLMHGNFRTHQCKVGSLRIQGLTRQEICDYIYDYDKDLIIVGPTLKGVKIPPWMWGFVCVPITNYQSSS
;
A
#
# COMPACT_ATOMS: atom_id res chain seq x y z
N MET A 1 0.43 38.07 9.49
CA MET A 1 0.75 36.72 8.98
C MET A 1 0.34 35.76 10.06
N ARG A 2 -0.67 34.92 9.81
CA ARG A 2 -1.04 33.86 10.73
C ARG A 2 -0.03 32.74 10.50
N ASP A 3 0.70 32.38 11.55
CA ASP A 3 1.45 31.12 11.60
C ASP A 3 0.42 29.99 11.62
N ASP A 4 -0.04 29.57 10.44
CA ASP A 4 -0.67 28.27 10.28
C ASP A 4 0.44 27.24 10.46
N LYS A 5 0.67 26.81 11.70
CA LYS A 5 1.55 25.67 11.99
C LYS A 5 0.99 24.48 11.22
N MET A 6 1.63 24.10 10.12
CA MET A 6 1.45 22.79 9.51
C MET A 6 1.64 21.75 10.61
N ASN A 7 0.56 21.02 10.91
CA ASN A 7 0.50 20.10 12.03
C ASN A 7 1.12 18.77 11.56
N TYR A 8 2.45 18.66 11.63
CA TYR A 8 3.17 17.45 11.21
C TYR A 8 2.99 16.27 12.18
N GLU A 9 2.42 16.51 13.38
CA GLU A 9 2.33 15.54 14.48
C GLU A 9 0.90 15.17 14.93
N GLU A 10 -0.13 15.23 14.10
CA GLU A 10 -1.34 14.47 14.43
C GLU A 10 -1.06 12.96 14.27
N GLY A 11 -0.63 12.26 15.33
CA GLY A 11 -1.06 10.86 15.46
C GLY A 11 -0.12 9.75 15.94
N ILE A 12 0.94 9.99 16.72
CA ILE A 12 1.53 8.89 17.53
C ILE A 12 1.50 9.25 19.01
N ASN A 13 0.58 8.62 19.76
CA ASN A 13 0.56 8.73 21.20
C ASN A 13 1.66 7.87 21.82
N TRP A 14 2.84 8.47 22.03
CA TRP A 14 4.00 7.82 22.61
C TRP A 14 3.85 7.39 24.08
N ASN A 15 2.77 7.77 24.76
CA ASN A 15 2.46 7.28 26.10
C ASN A 15 1.55 6.05 26.07
N ASP A 16 0.92 5.76 24.92
CA ASP A 16 0.05 4.61 24.76
C ASP A 16 0.84 3.33 24.49
N ARG A 17 0.68 2.35 25.39
CA ARG A 17 1.28 1.03 25.27
C ARG A 17 0.79 0.28 24.02
N LYS A 18 -0.48 0.44 23.64
CA LYS A 18 -1.05 -0.22 22.47
C LYS A 18 -0.40 0.28 21.19
N THR A 19 -0.23 1.60 21.04
CA THR A 19 0.48 2.23 19.93
C THR A 19 1.91 1.69 19.78
N LYS A 20 2.68 1.65 20.87
CA LYS A 20 4.04 1.07 20.86
C LYS A 20 4.05 -0.40 20.42
N TRP A 21 3.11 -1.20 20.92
CA TRP A 21 2.99 -2.61 20.55
C TRP A 21 2.64 -2.80 19.07
N LEU A 22 1.73 -1.97 18.54
CA LEU A 22 1.35 -1.99 17.13
C LEU A 22 2.54 -1.66 16.22
N ILE A 23 3.31 -0.62 16.54
CA ILE A 23 4.50 -0.24 15.77
C ILE A 23 5.53 -1.38 15.75
N LYS A 24 5.83 -1.97 16.93
CA LYS A 24 6.78 -3.09 17.03
C LYS A 24 6.35 -4.28 16.19
N ASN A 25 5.07 -4.65 16.22
CA ASN A 25 4.57 -5.80 15.47
C ASN A 25 4.53 -5.51 13.98
N ALA A 26 4.04 -4.33 13.57
CA ALA A 26 4.01 -3.94 12.17
C ALA A 26 5.40 -4.05 11.54
N ILE A 27 6.43 -3.54 12.22
CA ILE A 27 7.81 -3.58 11.74
C ILE A 27 8.41 -4.99 11.80
N LYS A 28 8.07 -5.78 12.82
CA LYS A 28 8.53 -7.17 12.93
C LYS A 28 7.95 -8.10 11.85
N GLU A 29 6.75 -7.80 11.38
CA GLU A 29 6.07 -8.55 10.31
C GLU A 29 6.46 -8.06 8.91
N MET A 30 7.27 -6.99 8.78
CA MET A 30 7.76 -6.53 7.48
C MET A 30 8.65 -7.58 6.83
N GLU A 31 8.31 -7.97 5.60
CA GLU A 31 9.19 -8.77 4.76
C GLU A 31 10.41 -7.95 4.30
N LEU A 32 11.47 -8.62 3.87
CA LEU A 32 12.66 -7.97 3.31
C LEU A 32 12.27 -7.06 2.13
N GLY A 33 12.77 -5.83 2.13
CA GLY A 33 12.47 -4.84 1.08
C GLY A 33 11.14 -4.10 1.27
N ASN A 34 10.30 -4.50 2.22
CA ASN A 34 9.11 -3.73 2.55
C ASN A 34 9.47 -2.47 3.32
N THR A 35 8.58 -1.49 3.24
CA THR A 35 8.72 -0.18 3.88
C THR A 35 7.66 0.04 4.95
N TRP A 36 7.97 0.92 5.89
CA TRP A 36 7.04 1.45 6.86
C TRP A 36 7.15 2.97 6.86
N THR A 37 6.03 3.61 6.55
CA THR A 37 5.90 5.06 6.43
C THR A 37 4.80 5.52 7.39
N PRO A 38 5.14 5.97 8.60
CA PRO A 38 4.14 6.56 9.49
C PRO A 38 3.64 7.85 8.88
N GLN A 39 2.32 8.04 8.88
CA GLN A 39 1.64 9.24 8.38
C GLN A 39 1.93 9.59 6.91
N LYS A 40 2.41 8.62 6.11
CA LYS A 40 2.63 8.68 4.65
C LYS A 40 3.59 9.76 4.12
N THR A 41 3.99 10.77 4.89
CA THR A 41 4.75 11.94 4.37
C THR A 41 5.78 12.50 5.36
N SER A 42 6.49 11.66 6.12
CA SER A 42 7.47 12.17 7.11
C SER A 42 8.82 11.49 7.05
N TYR A 43 8.83 10.16 6.96
CA TYR A 43 10.03 9.37 6.73
C TYR A 43 9.67 7.95 6.28
N ILE A 44 10.63 7.28 5.64
CA ILE A 44 10.47 5.92 5.13
C ILE A 44 11.53 5.03 5.78
N LEU A 45 11.10 4.00 6.52
CA LEU A 45 11.97 2.93 7.00
C LEU A 45 11.83 1.71 6.10
N MET A 46 12.93 1.10 5.69
CA MET A 46 12.93 -0.13 4.89
C MET A 46 13.56 -1.27 5.68
N ASN A 47 12.94 -2.45 5.63
CA ASN A 47 13.54 -3.68 6.14
C ASN A 47 14.64 -4.17 5.19
N THR A 48 15.89 -4.22 5.66
CA THR A 48 17.06 -4.64 4.89
C THR A 48 17.60 -6.01 5.29
N GLY A 49 16.98 -6.70 6.26
CA GLY A 49 17.41 -8.02 6.71
C GLY A 49 16.78 -8.44 8.03
N ASP A 50 17.15 -9.61 8.55
CA ASP A 50 16.64 -10.04 9.87
C ASP A 50 17.01 -9.01 10.93
N LYS A 51 15.98 -8.29 11.41
CA LYS A 51 16.07 -7.18 12.35
C LYS A 51 16.96 -6.01 11.92
N ASN A 52 17.15 -5.78 10.63
CA ASN A 52 17.92 -4.64 10.13
C ASN A 52 17.00 -3.67 9.39
N LEU A 53 17.06 -2.39 9.76
CA LEU A 53 16.29 -1.33 9.14
C LEU A 53 17.22 -0.24 8.61
N SER A 54 16.88 0.31 7.45
CA SER A 54 17.51 1.52 6.94
C SER A 54 16.48 2.62 6.85
N LEU A 55 16.85 3.82 7.32
CA LEU A 55 16.15 5.02 6.92
C LEU A 55 16.49 5.30 5.45
N ILE A 56 15.46 5.55 4.64
CA ILE A 56 15.61 5.81 3.20
C ILE A 56 15.44 7.29 2.89
N ARG A 57 14.45 7.91 3.52
CA ARG A 57 14.08 9.30 3.27
C ARG A 57 13.43 9.92 4.51
N CYS A 58 13.67 11.19 4.78
CA CYS A 58 13.15 11.89 5.97
C CYS A 58 13.09 13.41 5.77
N ILE A 59 12.02 14.04 6.26
CA ILE A 59 11.92 15.50 6.33
C ILE A 59 12.73 16.03 7.53
N LYS A 60 13.55 17.05 7.30
CA LYS A 60 14.34 17.75 8.33
C LYS A 60 13.49 18.69 9.21
N HIS A 61 12.44 18.18 9.82
CA HIS A 61 11.65 18.91 10.81
C HIS A 61 12.01 18.43 12.24
N PRO A 62 12.19 19.32 13.24
CA PRO A 62 12.57 18.92 14.59
C PRO A 62 11.64 17.87 15.22
N GLU A 63 10.33 18.02 15.02
CA GLU A 63 9.31 17.09 15.53
C GLU A 63 9.43 15.71 14.87
N ILE A 64 9.66 15.68 13.55
CA ILE A 64 9.84 14.43 12.79
C ILE A 64 11.10 13.69 13.25
N ILE A 65 12.20 14.42 13.46
CA ILE A 65 13.46 13.88 13.97
C ILE A 65 13.27 13.33 15.39
N GLU A 66 12.50 14.02 16.25
CA GLU A 66 12.20 13.53 17.60
C GLU A 66 11.35 12.25 17.57
N SER A 67 10.31 12.22 16.74
CA SER A 67 9.47 11.04 16.50
C SER A 67 10.30 9.85 16.01
N LEU A 68 11.19 10.08 15.03
CA LEU A 68 12.12 9.07 14.52
C LEU A 68 13.06 8.54 15.62
N LYS A 69 13.61 9.41 16.48
CA LYS A 69 14.43 8.97 17.63
C LYS A 69 13.64 8.07 18.59
N ARG A 70 12.36 8.36 18.82
CA ARG A 70 11.48 7.52 19.66
C ARG A 70 11.18 6.17 19.01
N VAL A 71 10.94 6.13 17.69
CA VAL A 71 10.84 4.88 16.93
C VAL A 71 12.13 4.08 17.05
N HIS A 72 13.27 4.72 16.83
CA HIS A 72 14.58 4.07 16.89
C HIS A 72 14.85 3.45 18.27
N ALA A 73 14.60 4.18 19.36
CA ALA A 73 14.73 3.64 20.72
C ALA A 73 13.82 2.42 20.95
N LEU A 74 12.55 2.51 20.51
CA LEU A 74 11.58 1.43 20.61
C LEU A 74 12.02 0.14 19.88
N LEU A 75 12.69 0.31 18.74
CA LEU A 75 13.16 -0.78 17.88
C LEU A 75 14.46 -1.40 18.38
N MET A 76 15.40 -0.58 18.86
CA MET A 76 16.62 -1.03 19.55
C MET A 76 16.29 -1.91 20.77
N ASP A 77 15.31 -1.50 21.58
CA ASP A 77 14.78 -2.31 22.70
C ASP A 77 14.19 -3.66 22.26
N SER A 78 13.86 -3.81 20.97
CA SER A 78 13.32 -5.02 20.36
C SER A 78 14.39 -5.84 19.61
N GLY A 79 15.65 -5.39 19.66
CA GLY A 79 16.81 -6.01 19.03
C GLY A 79 16.97 -5.70 17.54
N PHE A 80 16.35 -4.63 17.03
CA PHE A 80 16.60 -4.15 15.67
C PHE A 80 17.84 -3.27 15.61
N THR A 81 18.59 -3.39 14.52
CA THR A 81 19.62 -2.43 14.15
C THR A 81 19.07 -1.44 13.12
N TYR A 82 19.70 -0.27 13.08
CA TYR A 82 19.22 0.86 12.30
C TYR A 82 20.38 1.61 11.66
N THR A 83 20.27 1.94 10.36
CA THR A 83 21.30 2.62 9.59
C THR A 83 20.78 3.87 8.87
N GLU A 84 21.62 4.89 8.76
CA GLU A 84 21.31 6.19 8.10
C GLU A 84 22.30 6.54 6.96
N ASN A 85 22.99 5.55 6.40
CA ASN A 85 24.13 5.81 5.51
C ASN A 85 23.76 6.52 4.19
N ASP A 86 22.57 6.23 3.64
CA ASP A 86 22.13 6.69 2.32
C ASP A 86 20.78 7.43 2.39
N VAL A 87 20.53 8.16 3.47
CA VAL A 87 19.26 8.85 3.71
C VAL A 87 19.13 10.08 2.83
N ILE A 88 18.01 10.18 2.12
CA ILE A 88 17.58 11.42 1.48
C ILE A 88 16.93 12.31 2.55
N TRP A 89 17.55 13.45 2.83
CA TRP A 89 17.02 14.40 3.79
C TRP A 89 16.35 15.58 3.08
N ASP A 90 15.02 15.63 3.14
CA ASP A 90 14.22 16.66 2.52
C ASP A 90 14.08 17.88 3.42
N ASP A 91 14.00 19.06 2.80
CA ASP A 91 13.67 20.27 3.53
C ASP A 91 12.15 20.33 3.81
N VAL A 92 11.77 21.14 4.80
CA VAL A 92 10.37 21.30 5.18
C VAL A 92 9.64 22.05 4.05
N PRO A 93 8.54 21.52 3.49
CA PRO A 93 7.84 22.17 2.39
C PRO A 93 7.28 23.54 2.85
N PHE A 94 7.41 24.55 2.00
CA PHE A 94 7.03 25.92 2.31
C PHE A 94 5.54 26.20 2.07
N ASN A 95 4.90 25.39 1.23
CA ASN A 95 3.51 25.58 0.82
C ASN A 95 2.82 24.24 0.48
N GLU A 96 1.51 24.29 0.24
CA GLU A 96 0.69 23.10 -0.07
C GLU A 96 1.10 22.40 -1.37
N GLN A 97 1.57 23.15 -2.37
CA GLN A 97 2.01 22.56 -3.65
C GLN A 97 3.27 21.71 -3.44
N GLU A 98 4.29 22.27 -2.78
CA GLU A 98 5.50 21.53 -2.43
C GLU A 98 5.20 20.33 -1.52
N MET A 99 4.23 20.47 -0.60
CA MET A 99 3.80 19.34 0.23
C MET A 99 3.20 18.21 -0.62
N SER A 100 2.39 18.54 -1.63
CA SER A 100 1.78 17.56 -2.54
C SER A 100 2.82 16.89 -3.44
N GLU A 101 3.77 17.65 -3.97
CA GLU A 101 4.88 17.14 -4.77
C GLU A 101 5.74 16.19 -3.93
N LEU A 102 6.13 16.60 -2.73
CA LEU A 102 6.89 15.76 -1.79
C LEU A 102 6.12 14.50 -1.41
N ALA A 103 4.81 14.59 -1.15
CA ALA A 103 3.99 13.43 -0.85
C ALA A 103 3.98 12.41 -1.99
N GLN A 104 3.92 12.87 -3.24
CA GLN A 104 4.02 12.00 -4.41
C GLN A 104 5.40 11.34 -4.48
N GLU A 105 6.48 12.09 -4.29
CA GLU A 105 7.84 11.54 -4.31
C GLU A 105 8.08 10.50 -3.20
N TYR A 106 7.46 10.67 -2.03
CA TYR A 106 7.50 9.68 -0.95
C TYR A 106 6.82 8.37 -1.36
N VAL A 107 5.65 8.45 -2.00
CA VAL A 107 4.95 7.27 -2.53
C VAL A 107 5.78 6.56 -3.60
N GLU A 108 6.38 7.31 -4.52
CA GLU A 108 7.27 6.74 -5.54
C GLU A 108 8.52 6.08 -4.93
N THR A 109 9.14 6.74 -3.94
CA THR A 109 10.28 6.18 -3.20
C THR A 109 9.89 4.90 -2.47
N GLU A 110 8.69 4.86 -1.87
CA GLU A 110 8.17 3.69 -1.18
C GLU A 110 7.99 2.50 -2.14
N ILE A 111 7.36 2.73 -3.29
CA ILE A 111 7.14 1.72 -4.33
C ILE A 111 8.48 1.18 -4.88
N ASP A 112 9.48 2.05 -5.01
CA ASP A 112 10.81 1.70 -5.55
C ASP A 112 11.64 0.82 -4.61
N CYS A 113 11.32 0.84 -3.33
CA CYS A 113 11.95 0.00 -2.32
C CYS A 113 11.44 -1.45 -2.37
N TRP A 114 10.19 -1.65 -2.76
CA TRP A 114 9.56 -2.98 -2.79
C TRP A 114 10.20 -3.87 -3.85
N LYS A 115 10.81 -4.96 -3.38
CA LYS A 115 11.57 -5.88 -4.22
C LYS A 115 11.28 -7.33 -3.84
N CYS A 116 11.37 -8.20 -4.82
CA CYS A 116 11.51 -9.63 -4.55
C CYS A 116 12.84 -9.89 -3.84
N THR A 117 12.95 -11.04 -3.19
CA THR A 117 14.19 -11.51 -2.56
C THR A 117 15.36 -11.65 -3.55
N CYS A 118 15.09 -11.84 -4.84
CA CYS A 118 16.11 -11.82 -5.91
C CYS A 118 16.59 -10.41 -6.30
N GLY A 119 15.97 -9.35 -5.75
CA GLY A 119 16.30 -7.94 -6.01
C GLY A 119 15.47 -7.25 -7.09
N THR A 120 14.67 -7.99 -7.89
CA THR A 120 13.76 -7.40 -8.89
C THR A 120 12.70 -6.55 -8.21
N ARG A 121 12.49 -5.31 -8.67
CA ARG A 121 11.47 -4.42 -8.09
C ARG A 121 10.06 -4.90 -8.42
N LEU A 122 9.15 -4.78 -7.47
CA LEU A 122 7.76 -5.20 -7.67
C LEU A 122 7.11 -4.43 -8.82
N LYS A 123 7.35 -3.11 -8.93
CA LYS A 123 6.81 -2.27 -10.01
C LYS A 123 7.24 -2.70 -11.43
N GLU A 124 8.30 -3.48 -11.56
CA GLU A 124 8.85 -3.96 -12.84
C GLU A 124 8.27 -5.34 -13.24
N MET A 125 7.42 -5.94 -12.40
CA MET A 125 6.82 -7.25 -12.66
C MET A 125 5.57 -7.15 -13.57
N ASN A 126 5.15 -8.30 -14.09
CA ASN A 126 3.95 -8.38 -14.92
C ASN A 126 2.69 -8.52 -14.05
N PHE A 127 1.76 -7.56 -14.18
CA PHE A 127 0.50 -7.53 -13.43
C PHE A 127 -0.75 -7.79 -14.29
N ASP A 128 -0.59 -8.20 -15.55
CA ASP A 128 -1.72 -8.30 -16.49
C ASP A 128 -2.80 -9.31 -16.08
N ASP A 129 -2.38 -10.39 -15.41
CA ASP A 129 -3.26 -11.46 -14.94
C ASP A 129 -3.32 -11.54 -13.40
N VAL A 130 -2.98 -10.44 -12.71
CA VAL A 130 -2.97 -10.36 -11.25
C VAL A 130 -4.30 -9.76 -10.74
N PHE A 131 -5.04 -10.55 -9.97
CA PHE A 131 -6.35 -10.19 -9.43
C PHE A 131 -6.38 -10.37 -7.91
N PRO A 132 -7.30 -9.71 -7.19
CA PRO A 132 -7.39 -9.87 -5.75
C PRO A 132 -7.86 -11.28 -5.37
N GLU A 133 -7.11 -11.94 -4.49
CA GLU A 133 -7.40 -13.27 -3.98
C GLU A 133 -7.73 -13.22 -2.49
N TYR A 134 -8.79 -13.93 -2.11
CA TYR A 134 -9.24 -14.06 -0.73
C TYR A 134 -8.43 -15.16 -0.02
N HIS A 135 -7.78 -14.81 1.08
CA HIS A 135 -7.13 -15.77 1.95
C HIS A 135 -7.71 -15.74 3.35
N LYS A 136 -8.06 -16.94 3.83
CA LYS A 136 -8.51 -17.19 5.19
C LYS A 136 -7.30 -17.65 6.01
N TYR A 137 -6.94 -16.91 7.06
CA TYR A 137 -5.98 -17.41 8.04
C TYR A 137 -6.59 -18.56 8.86
N ASP A 138 -5.75 -19.55 9.16
CA ASP A 138 -6.14 -20.67 10.01
C ASP A 138 -6.17 -20.26 11.49
N LYS A 139 -7.11 -20.82 12.25
CA LYS A 139 -7.60 -20.39 13.58
C LYS A 139 -6.55 -20.38 14.72
N ASN A 140 -5.30 -20.77 14.47
CA ASN A 140 -4.28 -20.93 15.51
C ASN A 140 -3.38 -19.70 15.73
N SER A 141 -3.48 -18.66 14.90
CA SER A 141 -2.88 -17.37 15.25
C SER A 141 -3.82 -16.64 16.21
N SER A 142 -3.27 -16.09 17.29
CA SER A 142 -4.00 -15.33 18.32
C SER A 142 -4.61 -14.00 17.83
N GLN A 143 -4.65 -13.79 16.52
CA GLN A 143 -5.27 -12.65 15.89
C GLN A 143 -6.64 -13.09 15.37
N SER A 144 -7.66 -12.32 15.71
CA SER A 144 -9.03 -12.45 15.21
C SER A 144 -9.07 -12.74 13.71
N GLN A 145 -10.14 -13.41 13.26
CA GLN A 145 -10.45 -13.78 11.88
C GLN A 145 -10.40 -12.59 10.91
N ASN A 146 -9.20 -12.13 10.57
CA ASN A 146 -9.01 -11.04 9.64
C ASN A 146 -8.97 -11.66 8.25
N GLU A 147 -10.04 -11.44 7.51
CA GLU A 147 -10.10 -11.67 6.08
C GLU A 147 -9.01 -10.84 5.40
N ILE A 148 -8.06 -11.49 4.71
CA ILE A 148 -7.00 -10.78 4.00
C ILE A 148 -7.18 -10.99 2.50
N TRP A 149 -7.17 -9.87 1.79
CA TRP A 149 -7.12 -9.84 0.34
C TRP A 149 -5.72 -9.42 -0.11
N VAL A 150 -5.18 -10.17 -1.06
CA VAL A 150 -3.83 -9.97 -1.57
C VAL A 150 -3.80 -10.10 -3.08
N TYR A 151 -2.74 -9.60 -3.69
CA TYR A 151 -2.43 -9.75 -5.10
C TYR A 151 -1.15 -10.58 -5.19
N ASN A 152 -1.24 -11.75 -5.79
CA ASN A 152 -0.10 -12.65 -5.98
C ASN A 152 0.53 -12.35 -7.35
N VAL A 153 1.79 -11.90 -7.35
CA VAL A 153 2.55 -11.62 -8.57
C VAL A 153 3.79 -12.51 -8.63
N GLU A 154 3.97 -13.19 -9.77
CA GLU A 154 5.14 -14.03 -10.00
C GLU A 154 6.33 -13.19 -10.47
N CYS A 155 7.46 -13.33 -9.78
CA CYS A 155 8.72 -12.76 -10.21
C CYS A 155 9.39 -13.68 -11.26
N SER A 156 10.24 -13.11 -12.12
CA SER A 156 11.06 -13.88 -13.08
C SER A 156 11.98 -14.93 -12.44
N CYS A 157 12.25 -14.83 -11.13
CA CYS A 157 12.98 -15.87 -10.39
C CYS A 157 12.09 -17.08 -9.98
N GLY A 158 10.80 -17.07 -10.29
CA GLY A 158 9.82 -18.11 -9.96
C GLY A 158 9.20 -17.99 -8.56
N LEU A 159 9.58 -16.97 -7.78
CA LEU A 159 8.94 -16.69 -6.49
C LEU A 159 7.68 -15.87 -6.67
N VAL A 160 6.64 -16.22 -5.91
CA VAL A 160 5.39 -15.46 -5.84
C VAL A 160 5.49 -14.44 -4.71
N ASN A 161 5.33 -13.17 -5.05
CA ASN A 161 5.30 -12.07 -4.08
C ASN A 161 3.85 -11.74 -3.77
N ARG A 162 3.55 -11.58 -2.49
CA ARG A 162 2.20 -11.34 -1.99
C ARG A 162 2.04 -9.87 -1.60
N ILE A 163 1.23 -9.15 -2.36
CA ILE A 163 1.06 -7.71 -2.20
C ILE A 163 -0.27 -7.43 -1.51
N SER A 164 -0.26 -6.59 -0.47
CA SER A 164 -1.50 -6.14 0.18
C SER A 164 -2.34 -5.28 -0.77
N SER A 165 -3.65 -5.21 -0.55
CA SER A 165 -4.51 -4.35 -1.38
C SER A 165 -4.13 -2.86 -1.32
N GLY A 166 -3.63 -2.38 -0.17
CA GLY A 166 -3.14 -1.03 0.00
C GLY A 166 -1.89 -0.74 -0.84
N ASN A 167 -0.90 -1.65 -0.82
CA ASN A 167 0.34 -1.47 -1.60
C ASN A 167 0.05 -1.60 -3.10
N PHE A 168 -0.84 -2.52 -3.48
CA PHE A 168 -1.26 -2.66 -4.88
C PHE A 168 -1.99 -1.40 -5.38
N TYR A 169 -2.84 -0.79 -4.54
CA TYR A 169 -3.47 0.50 -4.84
C TYR A 169 -2.43 1.61 -5.04
N LEU A 170 -1.40 1.68 -4.21
CA LEU A 170 -0.34 2.68 -4.36
C LEU A 170 0.38 2.55 -5.71
N MET A 171 0.63 1.33 -6.20
CA MET A 171 1.32 1.11 -7.49
C MET A 171 0.42 1.33 -8.72
N HIS A 172 -0.83 0.91 -8.66
CA HIS A 172 -1.67 0.79 -9.86
C HIS A 172 -2.95 1.63 -9.82
N GLY A 173 -3.20 2.32 -8.71
CA GLY A 173 -4.37 3.17 -8.53
C GLY A 173 -5.69 2.42 -8.59
N ASN A 174 -6.77 3.19 -8.75
CA ASN A 174 -8.13 2.67 -8.75
C ASN A 174 -8.44 1.73 -9.92
N PHE A 175 -7.84 1.98 -11.10
CA PHE A 175 -8.21 1.25 -12.30
C PHE A 175 -7.99 -0.27 -12.14
N ARG A 176 -6.80 -0.68 -11.68
CA ARG A 176 -6.47 -2.10 -11.46
C ARG A 176 -7.09 -2.65 -10.17
N THR A 177 -7.23 -1.86 -9.10
CA THR A 177 -7.80 -2.37 -7.84
C THR A 177 -9.29 -2.68 -7.91
N HIS A 178 -10.01 -2.06 -8.85
CA HIS A 178 -11.43 -2.33 -9.11
C HIS A 178 -11.63 -3.39 -10.20
N GLN A 179 -10.65 -4.28 -10.41
CA GLN A 179 -10.79 -5.46 -11.24
C GLN A 179 -10.93 -6.73 -10.40
N CYS A 180 -11.74 -7.67 -10.86
CA CYS A 180 -11.88 -8.97 -10.23
C CYS A 180 -12.07 -10.06 -11.27
N LYS A 181 -11.64 -11.28 -10.94
CA LYS A 181 -11.82 -12.48 -11.75
C LYS A 181 -12.78 -13.44 -11.06
N VAL A 182 -13.84 -13.82 -11.77
CA VAL A 182 -14.90 -14.74 -11.30
C VAL A 182 -14.97 -15.91 -12.28
N GLY A 183 -14.21 -16.97 -11.99
CA GLY A 183 -14.01 -18.08 -12.93
C GLY A 183 -13.24 -17.60 -14.18
N SER A 184 -13.83 -17.74 -15.35
CA SER A 184 -13.29 -17.20 -16.61
C SER A 184 -13.67 -15.75 -16.89
N LEU A 185 -14.63 -15.19 -16.15
CA LEU A 185 -15.11 -13.83 -16.33
C LEU A 185 -14.17 -12.85 -15.61
N ARG A 186 -13.68 -11.83 -16.33
CA ARG A 186 -13.01 -10.67 -15.74
C ARG A 186 -13.99 -9.50 -15.74
N ILE A 187 -14.04 -8.76 -14.64
CA ILE A 187 -14.90 -7.59 -14.50
C ILE A 187 -14.08 -6.36 -14.11
N GLN A 188 -14.47 -5.20 -14.63
CA GLN A 188 -13.94 -3.88 -14.27
C GLN A 188 -15.04 -3.06 -13.64
N GLY A 189 -14.80 -2.49 -12.46
CA GLY A 189 -15.65 -1.46 -11.87
C GLY A 189 -15.54 -0.15 -12.65
N LEU A 190 -16.69 0.42 -12.97
CA LEU A 190 -16.80 1.68 -13.71
C LEU A 190 -16.72 2.87 -12.77
N THR A 191 -16.10 3.94 -13.25
CA THR A 191 -16.22 5.28 -12.69
C THR A 191 -17.61 5.85 -12.96
N ARG A 192 -17.97 6.89 -12.20
CA ARG A 192 -19.25 7.57 -12.38
C ARG A 192 -19.42 8.18 -13.78
N GLN A 193 -18.32 8.68 -14.37
CA GLN A 193 -18.32 9.22 -15.73
C GLN A 193 -18.61 8.12 -16.74
N GLU A 194 -17.90 6.98 -16.65
CA GLU A 194 -18.14 5.86 -17.54
C GLU A 194 -19.58 5.37 -17.43
N ILE A 195 -20.15 5.26 -16.22
CA ILE A 195 -21.57 4.90 -16.04
C ILE A 195 -22.49 5.85 -16.81
N CYS A 196 -22.25 7.17 -16.76
CA CYS A 196 -23.04 8.13 -17.52
C CYS A 196 -22.93 7.87 -19.03
N ASP A 197 -21.72 7.60 -19.52
CA ASP A 197 -21.48 7.29 -20.94
C ASP A 197 -22.20 5.99 -21.35
N TYR A 198 -22.23 4.99 -20.45
CA TYR A 198 -22.93 3.72 -20.62
C TYR A 198 -24.46 3.83 -20.61
N ILE A 199 -25.06 4.77 -19.88
CA ILE A 199 -26.52 4.96 -19.86
C ILE A 199 -27.06 5.33 -21.24
N TYR A 200 -26.22 5.93 -22.10
CA TYR A 200 -26.57 6.27 -23.47
C TYR A 200 -26.34 5.11 -24.47
N ASP A 201 -25.66 4.04 -24.05
CA ASP A 201 -25.25 2.90 -24.88
C ASP A 201 -25.98 1.62 -24.41
N TYR A 202 -27.13 1.33 -25.02
CA TYR A 202 -28.10 0.32 -24.53
C TYR A 202 -27.66 -1.15 -24.70
N ASP A 203 -26.50 -1.42 -25.30
CA ASP A 203 -26.07 -2.76 -25.72
C ASP A 203 -25.03 -3.43 -24.80
N LYS A 204 -24.72 -2.87 -23.62
CA LYS A 204 -23.66 -3.40 -22.75
C LYS A 204 -24.22 -4.07 -21.49
N ASP A 205 -23.76 -5.29 -21.21
CA ASP A 205 -24.10 -6.04 -19.99
C ASP A 205 -23.47 -5.39 -18.74
N LEU A 206 -24.27 -4.64 -17.99
CA LEU A 206 -23.87 -4.09 -16.70
C LEU A 206 -24.07 -5.13 -15.59
N ILE A 207 -23.06 -5.27 -14.73
CA ILE A 207 -23.06 -6.20 -13.60
C ILE A 207 -22.95 -5.38 -12.31
N ILE A 208 -23.97 -5.43 -11.46
CA ILE A 208 -23.89 -4.86 -10.10
C ILE A 208 -23.30 -5.93 -9.18
N VAL A 209 -22.18 -5.62 -8.54
CA VAL A 209 -21.49 -6.58 -7.67
C VAL A 209 -21.88 -6.40 -6.20
N GLY A 210 -22.27 -7.51 -5.56
CA GLY A 210 -22.43 -7.63 -4.12
C GLY A 210 -21.26 -8.35 -3.45
N PRO A 211 -21.43 -8.86 -2.22
CA PRO A 211 -20.40 -9.64 -1.52
C PRO A 211 -19.94 -10.90 -2.25
N THR A 212 -20.78 -11.44 -3.13
CA THR A 212 -20.48 -12.60 -3.96
C THR A 212 -21.03 -12.40 -5.37
N LEU A 213 -20.31 -12.89 -6.37
CA LEU A 213 -20.78 -13.01 -7.76
C LEU A 213 -20.55 -14.45 -8.21
N LYS A 214 -21.61 -15.13 -8.66
CA LYS A 214 -21.55 -16.54 -9.11
C LYS A 214 -20.86 -17.48 -8.08
N GLY A 215 -21.11 -17.27 -6.79
CA GLY A 215 -20.51 -18.05 -5.69
C GLY A 215 -19.06 -17.72 -5.35
N VAL A 216 -18.40 -16.82 -6.11
CA VAL A 216 -17.07 -16.31 -5.79
C VAL A 216 -17.20 -15.07 -4.93
N LYS A 217 -16.36 -14.96 -3.90
CA LYS A 217 -16.33 -13.78 -3.02
C LYS A 217 -15.75 -12.59 -3.78
N ILE A 218 -16.31 -11.41 -3.55
CA ILE A 218 -15.84 -10.15 -4.14
C ILE A 218 -15.16 -9.30 -3.07
N PRO A 219 -14.06 -8.59 -3.38
CA PRO A 219 -13.41 -7.70 -2.44
C PRO A 219 -14.36 -6.61 -1.90
N PRO A 220 -14.32 -6.29 -0.60
CA PRO A 220 -15.22 -5.30 0.01
C PRO A 220 -15.21 -3.93 -0.66
N TRP A 221 -14.06 -3.49 -1.17
CA TRP A 221 -13.94 -2.20 -1.86
C TRP A 221 -14.65 -2.16 -3.22
N MET A 222 -15.04 -3.31 -3.77
CA MET A 222 -15.83 -3.37 -5.01
C MET A 222 -17.33 -3.48 -4.76
N TRP A 223 -17.79 -3.69 -3.52
CA TRP A 223 -19.22 -3.89 -3.27
C TRP A 223 -20.04 -2.65 -3.66
N GLY A 224 -21.11 -2.86 -4.43
CA GLY A 224 -21.97 -1.79 -4.94
C GLY A 224 -21.46 -1.12 -6.21
N PHE A 225 -20.30 -1.52 -6.75
CA PHE A 225 -19.85 -1.02 -8.04
C PHE A 225 -20.74 -1.56 -9.18
N VAL A 226 -20.93 -0.70 -10.19
CA VAL A 226 -21.39 -1.12 -11.51
C VAL A 226 -20.16 -1.54 -12.30
N CYS A 227 -20.17 -2.76 -12.80
CA CYS A 227 -19.06 -3.36 -13.51
C CYS A 227 -19.44 -3.76 -14.93
N VAL A 228 -18.44 -3.92 -15.79
CA VAL A 228 -18.56 -4.53 -17.11
C VAL A 228 -17.63 -5.73 -17.26
N PRO A 229 -17.99 -6.74 -18.06
CA PRO A 229 -17.05 -7.74 -18.53
C PRO A 229 -15.90 -7.10 -19.31
N ILE A 230 -14.67 -7.56 -19.08
CA ILE A 230 -13.50 -7.15 -19.87
C ILE A 230 -12.82 -8.36 -20.51
N THR A 231 -12.46 -8.24 -21.79
CA THR A 231 -11.57 -9.16 -22.50
C THR A 231 -10.24 -8.45 -22.69
N ASN A 232 -9.15 -8.92 -22.07
CA ASN A 232 -7.78 -8.33 -22.12
C ASN A 232 -7.73 -6.91 -22.70
N TYR A 233 -8.20 -5.93 -21.92
CA TYR A 233 -8.31 -4.57 -22.41
C TYR A 233 -6.94 -3.90 -22.32
N GLN A 234 -6.31 -3.66 -23.48
CA GLN A 234 -5.24 -2.67 -23.57
C GLN A 234 -5.88 -1.30 -23.31
N SER A 235 -5.45 -0.63 -22.25
CA SER A 235 -5.84 0.74 -21.95
C SER A 235 -5.64 1.60 -23.20
N SER A 236 -6.74 2.17 -23.71
CA SER A 236 -6.68 3.23 -24.72
C SER A 236 -5.86 4.38 -24.15
N SER A 237 -4.79 4.72 -24.86
CA SER A 237 -3.89 5.86 -24.66
C SER A 237 -4.61 7.19 -24.47
#